data_AF-A0A3P2IM27-F1
#
_entry.id   AF-A0A3P2IM27-F1
#
_cell.length_a   1.000
_cell.length_b   1.000
_cell.length_c   1.000
_cell.angle_alpha   90.00
_cell.angle_beta   90.00
_cell.angle_gamma   90.00
#
_symmetry.space_group_name_H-M   'P 1'
#
loop_
_entity.id
_entity.type
_entity.pdbx_description
1 polymer ?
#
loop_
_entity_poly.entity_id
_entity_poly.type
_entity_poly.pdbx_seq_one_letter_code
_entity_poly.pdbx_strand_id
1 'polypeptide(L)' 'MIKFQDFKKDKKTSGDGEIDCVRKMNEWIENKNIQVISVETLTEVTGDGFSTDTCFIMLRLWYKEVC' A
#
# COMPACT_ATOMS: atom_id res chain seq x y z
N MET A 1 2.61 19.04 -8.33
CA MET A 1 1.33 18.30 -8.48
C MET A 1 1.37 17.10 -7.54
N ILE A 2 0.30 16.82 -6.80
CA ILE A 2 0.22 15.63 -5.93
C ILE A 2 -0.13 14.42 -6.81
N LYS A 3 0.60 13.31 -6.62
CA LYS A 3 0.46 12.03 -7.33
C LYS A 3 0.28 10.89 -6.32
N PHE A 4 -0.12 9.72 -6.78
CA PHE A 4 -0.18 8.51 -5.95
C PHE A 4 0.40 7.28 -6.65
N GLN A 5 0.84 6.29 -5.86
CA GLN A 5 1.32 4.97 -6.30
C GLN A 5 0.75 3.90 -5.37
N ASP A 6 0.16 2.84 -5.95
CA ASP A 6 -0.39 1.72 -5.20
C ASP A 6 0.61 0.54 -5.16
N PHE A 7 0.74 -0.10 -4.00
CA PHE A 7 1.53 -1.30 -3.74
C PHE A 7 0.60 -2.41 -3.27
N LYS A 8 0.16 -3.24 -4.22
CA LYS A 8 -0.88 -4.26 -4.00
C LYS A 8 -0.29 -5.59 -3.55
N LYS A 9 -1.02 -6.27 -2.66
CA LYS A 9 -0.77 -7.65 -2.29
C LYS A 9 -0.89 -8.55 -3.53
N ASP A 10 0.18 -9.28 -3.86
CA ASP A 10 0.14 -10.31 -4.89
C ASP A 10 -0.37 -11.63 -4.28
N LYS A 11 -1.39 -12.24 -4.91
CA LYS A 11 -2.02 -13.48 -4.44
C LYS A 11 -1.11 -14.70 -4.61
N LYS A 12 -0.03 -14.63 -5.41
CA LYS A 12 0.86 -15.77 -5.68
C LYS A 12 1.87 -16.09 -4.56
N THR A 13 2.18 -15.15 -3.68
CA THR A 13 3.20 -15.28 -2.62
C THR A 13 2.58 -15.03 -1.25
N SER A 14 1.74 -15.96 -0.80
CA SER A 14 0.90 -15.87 0.41
C SER A 14 1.64 -16.24 1.71
N GLY A 15 2.76 -15.57 2.00
CA GLY A 15 3.43 -15.64 3.30
C GLY A 15 3.47 -14.27 3.99
N ASP A 16 4.05 -13.28 3.30
CA ASP A 16 4.43 -11.99 3.89
C ASP A 16 3.83 -10.79 3.13
N GLY A 17 2.60 -10.90 2.64
CA GLY A 17 2.05 -9.97 1.64
C GLY A 17 2.05 -8.48 2.03
N GLU A 18 1.76 -8.16 3.30
CA GLU A 18 1.84 -6.77 3.81
C GLU A 18 3.29 -6.29 3.91
N ILE A 19 4.17 -7.11 4.49
CA ILE A 19 5.60 -6.81 4.65
C ILE A 19 6.25 -6.61 3.28
N ASP A 20 5.90 -7.44 2.29
CA ASP A 20 6.37 -7.30 0.91
C ASP A 20 5.88 -5.98 0.27
N CYS A 21 4.64 -5.57 0.54
CA CYS A 21 4.13 -4.27 0.07
C CYS A 21 4.89 -3.10 0.69
N VAL A 22 5.17 -3.15 2.00
CA VAL A 22 5.98 -2.14 2.71
C VAL A 22 7.40 -2.09 2.11
N ARG A 23 8.03 -3.24 1.93
CA ARG A 23 9.38 -3.35 1.35
C ARG A 23 9.45 -2.74 -0.05
N LYS A 24 8.52 -3.13 -0.94
CA LYS A 24 8.42 -2.59 -2.31
C LYS A 24 8.19 -1.08 -2.32
N MET A 25 7.37 -0.58 -1.39
CA MET A 25 7.12 0.85 -1.26
C MET A 25 8.40 1.60 -0.86
N ASN A 26 9.11 1.11 0.16
CA ASN A 26 10.36 1.71 0.60
C ASN A 26 11.43 1.71 -0.50
N GLU A 27 11.64 0.56 -1.16
CA GLU A 27 12.56 0.45 -2.30
C GLU A 27 12.19 1.43 -3.42
N TRP A 28 10.90 1.62 -3.70
CA TRP A 28 10.46 2.57 -4.73
C TRP A 28 10.70 4.03 -4.31
N ILE A 29 10.44 4.38 -3.04
CA ILE A 29 10.68 5.73 -2.49
C ILE A 29 12.16 6.08 -2.57
N GLU A 30 13.05 5.16 -2.15
CA GLU A 30 14.52 5.38 -2.16
C GLU A 30 15.07 5.65 -3.56
N ASN A 31 14.43 5.10 -4.60
CA ASN A 31 14.83 5.26 -5.99
C ASN A 31 14.17 6.44 -6.72
N LYS A 32 13.44 7.31 -6.00
CA LYS A 32 12.67 8.42 -6.58
C LYS A 32 12.96 9.73 -5.87
N ASN A 33 13.13 10.81 -6.65
CA ASN A 33 13.21 12.16 -6.09
C ASN A 33 11.81 12.70 -5.80
N ILE A 34 11.24 12.26 -4.67
CA ILE A 34 9.87 12.61 -4.27
C ILE A 34 9.85 13.07 -2.81
N GLN A 35 8.86 13.88 -2.47
CA GLN A 35 8.47 14.14 -1.10
C GLN A 35 7.19 13.37 -0.80
N VAL A 36 7.26 12.46 0.16
CA VAL A 36 6.11 11.71 0.69
C VAL A 36 5.17 12.67 1.41
N ILE A 37 3.87 12.56 1.12
CA ILE A 37 2.81 13.37 1.71
C ILE A 37 1.98 12.54 2.69
N SER A 38 1.57 11.33 2.27
CA SER A 38 0.76 10.42 3.08
C SER A 38 0.94 8.98 2.63
N VAL A 39 0.74 8.03 3.54
CA VAL A 39 0.64 6.61 3.26
C VAL A 39 -0.69 6.11 3.80
N GLU A 40 -1.47 5.45 2.98
CA GLU A 40 -2.78 4.91 3.33
C GLU A 40 -2.77 3.38 3.23
N THR A 41 -3.37 2.72 4.21
CA THR A 41 -3.61 1.27 4.18
C THR A 41 -5.03 1.02 3.70
N LEU A 42 -5.18 0.22 2.65
CA LEU A 42 -6.49 -0.20 2.17
C LEU A 42 -6.74 -1.64 2.60
N THR A 43 -7.86 -1.84 3.29
CA THR A 43 -8.35 -3.14 3.74
C THR A 43 -9.70 -3.43 3.11
N GLU A 44 -9.91 -4.66 2.67
CA GLU A 44 -11.22 -5.17 2.30
C GLU A 44 -11.92 -5.67 3.56
N VAL A 45 -13.16 -5.22 3.76
CA VAL A 45 -13.99 -5.61 4.89
C VAL A 45 -15.13 -6.46 4.34
N THR A 46 -15.23 -7.71 4.79
CA THR A 46 -16.29 -8.63 4.43
C THR A 46 -17.02 -9.08 5.68
N GLY A 47 -18.34 -9.17 5.64
CA GLY A 47 -19.11 -9.62 6.78
C GLY A 47 -20.56 -9.88 6.43
N ASP A 48 -21.20 -10.76 7.19
CA ASP A 48 -22.65 -10.75 7.36
C ASP A 48 -22.96 -10.06 8.70
N GLY A 49 -24.21 -9.67 8.97
CA GLY A 49 -24.56 -8.85 10.14
C GLY A 49 -24.16 -9.39 11.53
N PHE A 50 -23.46 -10.53 11.62
CA PHE A 50 -22.97 -11.16 12.84
C PHE A 50 -21.43 -11.22 12.95
N SER A 51 -20.67 -11.08 11.85
CA SER A 51 -19.21 -11.10 11.87
C SER A 51 -18.59 -10.14 10.86
N THR A 52 -17.37 -9.68 11.16
CA THR A 52 -16.61 -8.80 10.27
C THR A 52 -15.19 -9.31 10.15
N ASP A 53 -14.79 -9.67 8.93
CA ASP A 53 -13.45 -10.04 8.54
C ASP A 53 -12.79 -8.87 7.82
N THR A 54 -11.55 -8.57 8.17
CA THR A 54 -10.75 -7.52 7.52
C THR A 54 -9.49 -8.11 6.91
N CYS A 55 -9.28 -7.88 5.62
CA CYS A 55 -8.11 -8.36 4.88
C CYS A 55 -7.31 -7.20 4.30
N PHE A 56 -5.98 -7.20 4.51
CA PHE A 56 -5.09 -6.24 3.86
C PHE A 56 -5.09 -6.41 2.33
N ILE A 57 -5.23 -5.30 1.60
CA ILE A 57 -5.25 -5.26 0.14
C ILE A 57 -4.02 -4.58 -0.43
N MET A 58 -3.70 -3.35 0.03
CA MET A 58 -2.60 -2.55 -0.52
C MET A 58 -2.17 -1.41 0.39
N LEU A 59 -1.00 -0.85 0.09
CA LEU A 59 -0.58 0.49 0.52
C LEU A 59 -0.72 1.47 -0.63
N ARG A 60 -1.25 2.67 -0.37
CA ARG A 60 -1.26 3.79 -1.30
C ARG A 60 -0.36 4.91 -0.79
N LEU A 61 0.62 5.27 -1.60
CA LEU A 61 1.55 6.35 -1.32
C LEU A 61 1.15 7.61 -2.07
N TRP A 62 0.87 8.68 -1.35
CA TRP A 62 0.67 10.03 -1.91
C TRP A 62 1.98 10.81 -1.82
N TYR A 63 2.38 11.44 -2.93
CA TYR A 63 3.67 12.12 -3.03
C TYR A 63 3.63 13.31 -3.97
N LYS A 64 4.66 14.15 -3.93
CA LYS A 64 4.97 15.12 -4.97
C LYS A 64 6.39 14.88 -5.48
N GLU A 65 6.59 15.06 -6.78
CA GLU A 65 7.95 15.06 -7.36
C GLU A 65 8.70 16.30 -6.90
N VAL A 66 9.96 16.11 -6.56
CA VAL A 66 10.89 17.18 -6.25
C VAL A 66 11.78 17.35 -7.49
N CYS A 67 11.88 18.58 -7.99
CA CYS A 67 12.79 18.93 -9.07
C CYS A 67 14.22 19.01 -8.55
#